data_AF-A0A378A9Y8-F1
#
_entry.id   AF-A0A378A9Y8-F1
#
_cell.length_a   1.000
_cell.length_b   1.000
_cell.length_c   1.000
_cell.angle_alpha   90.00
_cell.angle_beta   90.00
_cell.angle_gamma   90.00
#
_symmetry.space_group_name_H-M   'P 1'
#
loop_
_entity.id
_entity.type
_entity.pdbx_description
1 polymer ?
#
loop_
_entity_poly.entity_id
_entity_poly.type
_entity_poly.pdbx_seq_one_letter_code
_entity_poly.pdbx_strand_id
1 'polypeptide(L)'
;MKPTVISQDTPWGEIPSLLLPAYGETWLMVAIVMLFVVTLGGLVGVVLFNASPRGLFPHALLYRLLNWVVNMGRSLPFLVLMAAIIPFTYWLTGTTIGIPPR
;
A
#
# COMPACT_ATOMS: atom_id res chain seq x y z
N MET A 1 27.90 17.48 14.24
CA MET A 1 27.60 18.17 12.97
C MET A 1 27.71 17.11 11.87
N LYS A 2 26.60 16.46 11.52
CA LYS A 2 26.57 15.39 10.49
C LYS A 2 26.47 16.05 9.12
N PRO A 3 27.26 15.61 8.13
CA PRO A 3 27.50 16.39 6.92
C PRO A 3 26.24 16.46 6.07
N THR A 4 26.03 17.66 5.56
CA THR A 4 25.13 18.05 4.49
C THR A 4 25.32 17.13 3.29
N VAL A 5 24.42 16.18 3.08
CA VAL A 5 24.38 15.33 1.87
C VAL A 5 23.76 16.15 0.74
N ILE A 6 24.53 17.08 0.19
CA ILE A 6 24.30 17.70 -1.13
C ILE A 6 25.58 17.45 -1.95
N SER A 7 25.95 16.18 -2.11
CA SER A 7 26.95 15.75 -3.08
C SER A 7 26.28 14.69 -3.97
N GLN A 8 26.16 15.00 -5.27
CA GLN A 8 25.57 14.10 -6.27
C GLN A 8 26.48 12.89 -6.59
N ASP A 9 27.61 12.76 -5.89
CA ASP A 9 28.56 11.67 -6.02
C ASP A 9 28.37 10.67 -4.88
N THR A 10 27.42 9.75 -5.03
CA THR A 10 27.35 8.59 -4.13
C THR A 10 28.63 7.78 -4.34
N PRO A 11 29.51 7.60 -3.34
CA PRO A 11 30.72 6.81 -3.53
C PRO A 11 30.30 5.37 -3.90
N TRP A 12 30.75 4.86 -5.04
CA TRP A 12 30.35 3.53 -5.54
C TRP A 12 30.59 2.39 -4.52
N GLY A 13 31.53 2.58 -3.60
CA GLY A 13 31.81 1.66 -2.48
C GLY A 13 30.77 1.64 -1.36
N GLU A 14 29.93 2.68 -1.23
CA GLU A 14 28.89 2.80 -0.20
C GLU A 14 27.50 2.36 -0.69
N ILE A 15 27.35 2.14 -2.00
CA ILE A 15 26.09 1.64 -2.59
C ILE A 15 25.63 0.32 -1.96
N PRO A 16 26.49 -0.69 -1.70
CA PRO A 16 26.04 -1.93 -1.06
C PRO A 16 25.46 -1.70 0.34
N SER A 17 26.05 -0.78 1.12
CA SER A 17 25.56 -0.45 2.46
C SER A 17 24.25 0.32 2.46
N LEU A 18 23.88 0.97 1.36
CA LEU A 18 22.60 1.68 1.19
C LEU A 18 21.52 0.77 0.59
N LEU A 19 21.88 -0.04 -0.41
CA LEU A 19 20.93 -0.90 -1.12
C LEU A 19 20.49 -2.12 -0.29
N LEU A 20 21.38 -2.74 0.49
CA LEU A 20 21.02 -3.92 1.27
C LEU A 20 19.91 -3.63 2.31
N PRO A 21 19.98 -2.54 3.10
CA PRO A 21 18.88 -2.16 3.99
C PRO A 21 17.61 -1.80 3.23
N ALA A 22 17.70 -0.98 2.18
CA ALA A 22 16.55 -0.54 1.39
C ALA A 22 15.81 -1.72 0.73
N TYR A 23 16.55 -2.75 0.30
CA TYR A 23 15.98 -3.99 -0.21
C TYR A 23 15.18 -4.73 0.88
N GLY A 24 15.73 -4.84 2.09
CA GLY A 24 15.05 -5.43 3.24
C GLY A 24 13.78 -4.65 3.63
N GLU A 25 13.84 -3.32 3.62
CA GLU A 25 12.68 -2.45 3.87
C GLU A 25 11.59 -2.66 2.82
N THR A 26 11.95 -2.76 1.54
CA THR A 26 11.01 -3.03 0.45
C THR A 26 10.28 -4.36 0.66
N TRP A 27 11.02 -5.42 1.02
CA TRP A 27 10.42 -6.71 1.34
C TRP A 27 9.49 -6.65 2.54
N LEU A 28 9.88 -5.95 3.60
CA LEU A 28 9.05 -5.78 4.79
C LEU A 28 7.75 -5.03 4.46
N MET A 29 7.82 -3.95 3.70
CA MET A 29 6.65 -3.21 3.25
C MET A 29 5.72 -4.09 2.40
N VAL A 30 6.27 -4.81 1.42
CA VAL A 30 5.48 -5.69 0.56
C VAL A 30 4.86 -6.83 1.36
N ALA A 31 5.59 -7.47 2.27
CA ALA A 31 5.10 -8.58 3.07
C ALA A 31 3.92 -8.16 3.97
N ILE A 32 4.03 -7.00 4.63
CA ILE A 32 2.96 -6.46 5.47
C ILE A 32 1.72 -6.15 4.61
N VAL A 33 1.89 -5.44 3.49
CA VAL A 33 0.78 -5.11 2.58
C VAL A 33 0.13 -6.38 2.02
N MET A 34 0.94 -7.36 1.60
CA MET A 34 0.47 -8.63 1.07
C MET A 34 -0.41 -9.37 2.09
N LEU A 35 -0.01 -9.40 3.36
CA LEU A 35 -0.80 -10.03 4.42
C LEU A 35 -2.20 -9.42 4.52
N PHE A 36 -2.31 -8.09 4.53
CA PHE A 36 -3.60 -7.39 4.57
C PHE A 36 -4.41 -7.59 3.29
N VAL A 37 -3.78 -7.55 2.12
CA VAL A 37 -4.47 -7.75 0.83
C VAL A 37 -5.01 -9.17 0.70
N VAL A 38 -4.23 -10.18 1.06
CA VAL A 38 -4.66 -11.59 0.98
C VAL A 38 -5.76 -11.88 1.98
N THR A 39 -5.65 -11.39 3.22
CA THR A 39 -6.66 -11.63 4.25
C THR A 39 -7.93 -10.82 4.01
N LEU A 40 -7.86 -9.49 4.03
CA LEU A 40 -9.04 -8.64 3.89
C LEU A 40 -9.55 -8.58 2.45
N GLY A 41 -8.66 -8.37 1.49
CA GLY A 41 -9.03 -8.32 0.06
C GLY A 41 -9.53 -9.68 -0.44
N GLY A 42 -8.92 -10.78 0.01
CA GLY A 42 -9.39 -12.13 -0.27
C GLY A 42 -10.79 -12.37 0.28
N LEU A 43 -11.04 -12.06 1.56
CA LEU A 43 -12.38 -12.19 2.17
C LEU A 43 -13.43 -11.35 1.42
N VAL A 44 -13.13 -10.10 1.10
CA VAL A 44 -14.04 -9.23 0.32
C VAL A 44 -14.30 -9.81 -1.08
N GLY A 45 -13.26 -10.35 -1.73
CA GLY A 45 -13.39 -11.00 -3.03
C GLY A 45 -14.30 -12.23 -3.00
N VAL A 46 -14.16 -13.08 -1.98
CA VAL A 46 -15.03 -14.24 -1.77
C VAL A 46 -16.48 -13.81 -1.55
N VAL A 47 -16.73 -12.80 -0.69
CA VAL A 47 -18.08 -12.28 -0.43
C VAL A 47 -18.68 -11.68 -1.71
N LEU A 48 -17.91 -10.88 -2.46
CA LEU A 48 -18.35 -10.29 -3.72
C LEU A 48 -18.73 -11.36 -4.75
N PHE A 49 -17.92 -12.40 -4.90
CA PHE A 49 -18.20 -13.52 -5.80
C PHE A 49 -19.48 -14.24 -5.39
N ASN A 50 -19.65 -14.52 -4.09
CA ASN A 50 -20.81 -15.22 -3.58
C ASN A 50 -22.12 -14.41 -3.68
N ALA A 51 -22.03 -13.08 -3.51
CA ALA A 51 -23.17 -12.16 -3.67
C ALA A 51 -23.57 -11.94 -5.14
N SER A 52 -22.73 -12.36 -6.09
CA SER A 52 -22.97 -12.18 -7.52
C SER A 52 -24.18 -12.99 -8.01
N PRO A 53 -24.78 -12.64 -9.16
CA PRO A 53 -25.89 -13.40 -9.74
C PRO A 53 -25.57 -14.87 -10.06
N ARG A 54 -24.28 -15.22 -10.11
CA ARG A 54 -23.78 -16.58 -10.35
C ARG A 54 -23.23 -17.25 -9.09
N GLY A 55 -23.28 -16.58 -7.94
CA GLY A 55 -22.81 -17.08 -6.65
C GLY A 55 -23.86 -17.92 -5.92
N LEU A 56 -23.50 -18.47 -4.76
CA LEU A 56 -24.40 -19.34 -3.99
C LEU A 56 -25.50 -18.54 -3.27
N PHE A 57 -25.23 -17.27 -2.91
CA PHE A 57 -26.16 -16.41 -2.18
C PHE A 57 -26.34 -15.06 -2.89
N PRO A 58 -27.13 -15.02 -3.98
CA PRO A 58 -27.26 -13.83 -4.80
C PRO A 58 -27.93 -12.69 -4.04
N HIS A 59 -27.24 -11.54 -3.92
CA HIS A 59 -27.77 -10.35 -3.26
C HIS A 59 -27.42 -9.09 -4.08
N ALA A 60 -28.36 -8.68 -4.95
CA ALA A 60 -28.13 -7.67 -5.99
C ALA A 60 -27.65 -6.32 -5.44
N LEU A 61 -28.19 -5.88 -4.30
CA LEU A 61 -27.78 -4.62 -3.67
C LEU A 61 -26.35 -4.69 -3.11
N LEU A 62 -26.03 -5.79 -2.41
CA LEU A 62 -24.71 -5.98 -1.79
C LEU A 62 -23.63 -6.11 -2.86
N TYR A 63 -23.90 -6.90 -3.89
CA TYR A 63 -23.02 -7.05 -5.04
C TYR A 63 -22.77 -5.72 -5.75
N ARG A 64 -23.82 -4.92 -6.02
CA ARG A 64 -23.66 -3.61 -6.67
C ARG A 64 -22.78 -2.66 -5.86
N LEU A 65 -22.99 -2.57 -4.54
CA LEU A 65 -22.21 -1.70 -3.66
C LEU A 65 -20.74 -2.14 -3.55
N LEU A 66 -20.48 -3.42 -3.24
CA LEU A 66 -19.10 -3.93 -3.17
C LEU A 66 -18.39 -3.82 -4.52
N ASN A 67 -19.08 -4.17 -5.61
CA ASN A 67 -18.51 -4.06 -6.96
C ASN A 67 -18.14 -2.61 -7.29
N TRP A 68 -18.98 -1.64 -6.93
CA TRP A 68 -18.67 -0.23 -7.14
C TRP A 68 -17.42 0.20 -6.33
N VAL A 69 -17.35 -0.14 -5.05
CA VAL A 69 -16.20 0.18 -4.18
C VAL A 69 -14.91 -0.46 -4.71
N VAL A 70 -14.95 -1.75 -5.05
CA VAL A 70 -13.79 -2.50 -5.56
C VAL A 70 -13.32 -1.92 -6.90
N ASN A 71 -14.25 -1.61 -7.82
CA ASN A 71 -13.89 -1.02 -9.11
C ASN A 71 -13.31 0.39 -8.94
N MET A 72 -13.79 1.18 -7.99
CA MET A 72 -13.19 2.48 -7.68
C MET A 72 -11.72 2.30 -7.27
N GLY A 73 -11.43 1.43 -6.30
CA GLY A 73 -10.05 1.15 -5.86
C GLY A 73 -9.14 0.61 -6.97
N ARG A 74 -9.69 -0.18 -7.90
CA ARG A 74 -8.93 -0.70 -9.07
C ARG A 74 -8.69 0.32 -10.16
N SER A 75 -9.58 1.29 -10.31
CA SER A 75 -9.51 2.31 -11.37
C SER A 75 -8.67 3.53 -10.98
N LEU A 76 -8.48 3.76 -9.67
CA LEU A 76 -7.69 4.87 -9.16
C LEU A 76 -6.21 4.68 -9.54
N PRO A 77 -5.61 5.63 -10.28
CA PRO A 77 -4.18 5.59 -10.56
C PRO A 77 -3.39 5.64 -9.26
N PHE A 78 -2.30 4.88 -9.18
CA PHE A 78 -1.44 4.83 -7.99
C PHE A 78 -1.04 6.23 -7.50
N LEU A 79 -0.71 7.14 -8.43
CA LEU A 79 -0.30 8.51 -8.10
C LEU A 79 -1.40 9.33 -7.41
N VAL A 80 -2.66 9.14 -7.82
CA VAL A 80 -3.81 9.82 -7.20
C VAL A 80 -4.06 9.27 -5.80
N LEU A 81 -3.99 7.94 -5.64
CA LEU A 81 -4.12 7.29 -4.33
C LEU A 81 -3.02 7.75 -3.38
N MET A 82 -1.77 7.83 -3.85
CA MET A 82 -0.64 8.34 -3.06
C MET A 82 -0.90 9.76 -2.57
N ALA A 83 -1.34 10.67 -3.45
CA ALA A 83 -1.66 12.04 -3.03
C ALA A 83 -2.83 12.08 -2.04
N ALA A 84 -3.87 11.27 -2.27
CA ALA A 84 -5.06 11.21 -1.43
C ALA A 84 -4.81 10.60 -0.04
N ILE A 85 -3.82 9.70 0.11
CA ILE A 85 -3.55 9.03 1.38
C ILE A 85 -2.70 9.87 2.34
N ILE A 86 -1.97 10.89 1.86
CA ILE A 86 -1.10 11.75 2.70
C ILE A 86 -1.81 12.33 3.94
N PRO A 87 -3.00 12.98 3.85
CA PRO A 87 -3.66 13.49 5.05
C PRO A 87 -4.12 12.37 5.99
N PHE A 88 -4.47 11.21 5.44
CA PHE A 88 -4.89 10.05 6.22
C PHE A 88 -3.71 9.40 6.97
N THR A 89 -2.56 9.22 6.31
CA THR A 89 -1.36 8.68 6.95
C THR A 89 -0.80 9.62 8.00
N TYR A 90 -0.86 10.93 7.76
CA TYR A 90 -0.49 11.93 8.77
C TYR A 90 -1.40 11.85 10.00
N TRP A 91 -2.71 11.73 9.80
CA TRP A 91 -3.66 11.57 10.91
C TRP A 91 -3.41 10.28 11.72
N LEU A 92 -3.11 9.18 11.04
CA LEU A 92 -2.91 7.88 11.69
C LEU A 92 -1.56 7.72 12.38
N THR A 93 -0.48 8.26 11.80
CA THR A 93 0.90 8.03 12.25
C THR A 93 1.55 9.26 12.90
N GLY A 94 0.94 10.43 12.78
CA GLY A 94 1.49 11.70 13.27
C GLY A 94 2.67 12.24 12.47
N THR A 95 3.09 11.57 11.40
CA THR A 95 4.24 11.95 10.56
C THR A 95 3.92 11.76 9.08
N THR A 96 4.46 12.61 8.22
CA THR A 96 4.32 12.50 6.76
C THR A 96 5.37 11.55 6.15
N ILE A 97 6.45 11.28 6.87
CA ILE A 97 7.56 10.40 6.46
C ILE A 97 7.87 9.53 7.68
N GLY A 98 7.55 8.23 7.59
CA GLY A 98 7.80 7.28 8.66
C GLY A 98 9.29 7.01 8.83
N ILE A 99 9.67 6.76 10.09
CA ILE A 99 11.00 6.41 10.62
C ILE A 99 11.82 7.64 11.08
N PRO A 100 11.79 7.98 12.39
CA PRO A 100 12.75 8.93 12.94
C PRO A 100 14.18 8.39 12.75
N PRO A 101 15.12 9.21 12.28
CA PRO A 101 16.50 8.80 12.06
C PRO A 101 17.11 8.32 13.38
N ARG A 102 17.55 7.06 13.43
CA ARG A 102 18.48 6.57 14.46
C ARG A 102 19.91 6.76 13.95
#